data_AF-A0A4Q5TNK1-F1
#
_entry.id   AF-A0A4Q5TNK1-F1
#
_cell.length_a   1.000
_cell.length_b   1.000
_cell.length_c   1.000
_cell.angle_alpha   90.00
_cell.angle_beta   90.00
_cell.angle_gamma   90.00
#
_symmetry.space_group_name_H-M   'P 1'
#
loop_
_entity.id
_entity.type
_entity.pdbx_description
1 polymer ?
#
loop_
_entity_poly.entity_id
_entity_poly.type
_entity_poly.pdbx_seq_one_letter_code
_entity_poly.pdbx_strand_id
1 'polypeptide(L)'
;KNDYSYVEGQGIPDESLRTLASVSEVTGGEGTIEEDNLISYIGRLNYTFDSKILLSLSARSDGSARFGSENQYGFFPAGSVGYIISEEGFMAGTKAWLSYLKPRFSYGLTGNNGIGLYAARPTYAPSAYQGVSGLQLSAPGNQGLKWETTRQMDIGLEFGLFDNRLSGEIDYYHKKTNDLLYNVPVTGISGVTNVLSNIGEMENKGWELSLSSNNIVGRDFRWSSNFNISTNKNKVLKLDGEQTIIRGDARFANALVVGKPIGVFYGVKYAGVDVQNGDPLFYLPDGQGTTADYNAAGNDFVIGDPNPDFFAGLSNTFSYKGLELSVLFQGVFGNQVQD
;
A
#
# COMPACT_ATOMS: atom_id res chain seq x y z
N LYS A 1 1.90 -11.83 22.46
CA LYS A 1 0.78 -11.71 23.40
C LYS A 1 0.63 -10.26 23.79
N ASN A 2 -0.55 -9.68 23.58
CA ASN A 2 -0.93 -8.37 24.07
C ASN A 2 -2.01 -8.55 25.13
N ASP A 3 -1.87 -7.87 26.26
CA ASP A 3 -2.82 -7.91 27.37
C ASP A 3 -3.17 -6.46 27.71
N TYR A 4 -4.42 -6.11 27.47
CA TYR A 4 -4.95 -4.78 27.70
C TYR A 4 -6.08 -4.89 28.71
N SER A 5 -6.10 -3.97 29.66
CA SER A 5 -7.21 -3.78 30.56
C SER A 5 -7.33 -2.32 30.91
N TYR A 6 -8.55 -1.79 30.89
CA TYR A 6 -8.85 -0.48 31.45
C TYR A 6 -10.09 -0.53 32.31
N VAL A 7 -10.17 0.43 33.22
CA VAL A 7 -11.30 0.65 34.11
C VAL A 7 -11.56 2.15 34.14
N GLU A 8 -12.84 2.53 34.07
CA GLU A 8 -13.28 3.93 34.18
C GLU A 8 -14.27 4.09 35.34
N GLY A 9 -14.27 5.27 35.94
CA GLY A 9 -15.14 5.60 37.06
C GLY A 9 -15.38 7.10 37.14
N GLN A 10 -16.44 7.46 37.87
CA GLN A 10 -16.95 8.83 37.97
C GLN A 10 -17.04 9.30 39.43
N GLY A 11 -17.28 10.61 39.59
CA GLY A 11 -17.50 11.22 40.90
C GLY A 11 -16.23 11.33 41.73
N ILE A 12 -15.16 11.85 41.13
CA ILE A 12 -13.96 12.28 41.87
C ILE A 12 -14.29 13.51 42.74
N PRO A 13 -13.84 13.54 44.01
CA PRO A 13 -14.16 14.64 44.93
C PRO A 13 -13.34 15.91 44.67
N ASP A 14 -12.21 15.79 43.95
CA ASP A 14 -11.31 16.90 43.61
C ASP A 14 -10.54 16.57 42.31
N GLU A 15 -10.38 17.55 41.41
CA GLU A 15 -9.74 17.37 40.09
C GLU A 15 -8.24 17.03 40.15
N SER A 16 -7.60 17.28 41.29
CA SER A 16 -6.20 16.88 41.53
C SER A 16 -6.06 15.39 41.84
N LEU A 17 -7.14 14.70 42.26
CA LEU A 17 -7.14 13.30 42.68
C LEU A 17 -7.46 12.37 41.50
N ARG A 18 -6.52 12.24 40.57
CA ARG A 18 -6.66 11.53 39.29
C ARG A 18 -6.45 10.01 39.35
N THR A 19 -6.85 9.36 40.44
CA THR A 19 -6.71 7.89 40.60
C THR A 19 -8.06 7.20 40.70
N LEU A 20 -8.12 5.93 40.28
CA LEU A 20 -9.35 5.13 40.41
C LEU A 20 -9.80 4.92 41.85
N ALA A 21 -8.91 5.03 42.85
CA ALA A 21 -9.31 4.96 44.26
C ALA A 21 -10.15 6.18 44.72
N SER A 22 -10.12 7.25 43.93
CA SER A 22 -10.82 8.50 44.22
C SER A 22 -12.21 8.58 43.58
N VAL A 23 -12.59 7.61 42.75
CA VAL A 23 -13.92 7.58 42.12
C VAL A 23 -14.95 7.02 43.11
N SER A 24 -16.17 7.54 43.09
CA SER A 24 -17.26 7.04 43.95
C SER A 24 -18.04 5.89 43.29
N GLU A 25 -17.95 5.78 41.97
CA GLU A 25 -18.58 4.71 41.18
C GLU A 25 -17.65 4.28 40.05
N VAL A 26 -17.48 2.96 39.87
CA VAL A 26 -16.85 2.38 38.67
C VAL A 26 -17.93 2.18 37.64
N THR A 27 -17.81 2.86 36.49
CA THR A 27 -18.87 2.90 35.47
C THR A 27 -18.58 2.00 34.28
N GLY A 28 -17.37 1.48 34.16
CA GLY A 28 -16.99 0.62 33.04
C GLY A 28 -15.62 0.00 33.20
N GLY A 29 -15.38 -1.01 32.38
CA GLY A 29 -14.08 -1.64 32.22
C GLY A 29 -14.11 -2.65 31.08
N GLU A 30 -12.96 -2.81 30.44
CA GLU A 30 -12.77 -3.76 29.35
C GLU A 30 -11.40 -4.41 29.51
N GLY A 31 -11.29 -5.65 29.05
CA GLY A 31 -10.00 -6.31 28.92
C GLY A 31 -9.95 -7.19 27.69
N THR A 32 -8.80 -7.21 27.02
CA THR A 32 -8.55 -8.06 25.86
C THR A 32 -7.23 -8.78 26.02
N ILE A 33 -7.22 -10.07 25.64
CA ILE A 33 -6.01 -10.88 25.56
C ILE A 33 -5.90 -11.39 24.14
N GLU A 34 -4.80 -11.04 23.49
CA GLU A 34 -4.55 -11.34 22.10
C GLU A 34 -3.21 -12.05 21.93
N GLU A 35 -3.20 -13.09 21.11
CA GLU A 35 -2.02 -13.87 20.77
C GLU A 35 -1.90 -14.01 19.26
N ASP A 36 -0.68 -13.79 18.77
CA ASP A 36 -0.31 -13.94 17.38
C ASP A 36 0.99 -14.72 17.31
N ASN A 37 1.09 -15.61 16.33
CA ASN A 37 2.26 -16.45 16.11
C ASN A 37 2.55 -16.50 14.61
N LEU A 38 3.82 -16.25 14.27
CA LEU A 38 4.36 -16.40 12.93
C LEU A 38 5.63 -17.26 13.02
N ILE A 39 5.70 -18.34 12.23
CA ILE A 39 6.89 -19.15 12.08
C ILE A 39 7.43 -19.02 10.66
N SER A 40 8.74 -18.87 10.52
CA SER A 40 9.37 -18.59 9.22
C SER A 40 10.61 -19.45 9.02
N TYR A 41 10.71 -20.06 7.84
CA TYR A 41 11.90 -20.76 7.38
C TYR A 41 12.40 -20.07 6.11
N ILE A 42 13.64 -19.62 6.10
CA ILE A 42 14.22 -18.91 4.96
C ILE A 42 15.58 -19.50 4.59
N GLY A 43 15.80 -19.68 3.29
CA GLY A 43 17.10 -20.01 2.70
C GLY A 43 17.45 -18.99 1.62
N ARG A 44 18.73 -18.61 1.55
CA ARG A 44 19.26 -17.74 0.50
C ARG A 44 20.62 -18.24 0.04
N LEU A 45 20.80 -18.29 -1.28
CA LEU A 45 22.06 -18.58 -1.95
C LEU A 45 22.44 -17.37 -2.79
N ASN A 46 23.67 -16.92 -2.65
CA ASN A 46 24.27 -15.89 -3.50
C ASN A 46 25.50 -16.47 -4.17
N TYR A 47 25.67 -16.19 -5.45
CA TYR A 47 26.82 -16.63 -6.22
C TYR A 47 27.31 -15.47 -7.10
N THR A 48 28.62 -15.29 -7.10
CA THR A 48 29.28 -14.28 -7.92
C THR A 48 30.29 -14.99 -8.81
N PHE A 49 30.07 -14.93 -10.12
CA PHE A 49 30.99 -15.46 -11.11
C PHE A 49 31.86 -14.35 -11.67
N ASP A 50 33.19 -14.54 -11.58
CA ASP A 50 34.21 -13.62 -12.10
C ASP A 50 34.03 -12.16 -11.65
N SER A 51 33.43 -11.94 -10.47
CA SER A 51 33.08 -10.60 -9.96
C SER A 51 32.12 -9.79 -10.86
N LYS A 52 31.50 -10.41 -11.86
CA LYS A 52 30.69 -9.73 -12.89
C LYS A 52 29.24 -10.18 -12.91
N ILE A 53 29.01 -11.49 -12.84
CA ILE A 53 27.66 -12.07 -12.87
C ILE A 53 27.26 -12.38 -11.43
N LEU A 54 26.21 -11.70 -10.98
CA LEU A 54 25.65 -11.81 -9.65
C LEU A 54 24.35 -12.61 -9.75
N LEU A 55 24.26 -13.75 -9.06
CA LEU A 55 23.05 -14.55 -8.97
C LEU A 55 22.60 -14.60 -7.51
N SER A 56 21.31 -14.37 -7.27
CA SER A 56 20.69 -14.58 -5.96
C SER A 56 19.47 -15.47 -6.12
N LEU A 57 19.34 -16.46 -5.25
CA LEU A 57 18.16 -17.31 -5.13
C LEU A 57 17.73 -17.33 -3.68
N SER A 58 16.44 -17.23 -3.42
CA SER A 58 15.88 -17.37 -2.08
C SER A 58 14.55 -18.10 -2.11
N ALA A 59 14.28 -18.80 -1.03
CA ALA A 59 13.02 -19.46 -0.79
C ALA A 59 12.65 -19.27 0.66
N ARG A 60 11.39 -18.91 0.91
CA ARG A 60 10.86 -18.69 2.24
C ARG A 60 9.53 -19.42 2.40
N SER A 61 9.30 -20.02 3.57
CA SER A 61 7.99 -20.51 3.98
C SER A 61 7.59 -19.84 5.29
N ASP A 62 6.40 -19.24 5.30
CA ASP A 62 5.85 -18.53 6.46
C ASP A 62 4.53 -19.14 6.89
N GLY A 63 4.41 -19.52 8.16
CA GLY A 63 3.21 -20.03 8.81
C GLY A 63 2.61 -18.99 9.76
N SER A 64 1.39 -18.52 9.49
CA SER A 64 0.68 -17.53 10.32
C SER A 64 -0.53 -18.15 11.04
N ALA A 65 -0.66 -17.89 12.34
CA ALA A 65 -1.80 -18.31 13.15
C ALA A 65 -3.11 -17.56 12.82
N ARG A 66 -3.03 -16.48 12.03
CA ARG A 66 -4.19 -15.68 11.61
C ARG A 66 -5.09 -16.40 10.60
N PHE A 67 -4.57 -17.39 9.89
CA PHE A 67 -5.30 -18.17 8.88
C PHE A 67 -5.87 -19.47 9.45
N GLY A 68 -6.81 -20.07 8.71
CA GLY A 68 -7.37 -21.39 9.02
C GLY A 68 -6.31 -22.49 8.90
N SER A 69 -6.52 -23.63 9.57
CA SER A 69 -5.51 -24.70 9.68
C SER A 69 -4.99 -25.24 8.35
N GLU A 70 -5.79 -25.14 7.29
CA GLU A 70 -5.42 -25.59 5.94
C GLU A 70 -4.57 -24.57 5.16
N ASN A 71 -4.54 -23.31 5.59
CA ASN A 71 -3.96 -22.19 4.83
C ASN A 71 -2.87 -21.43 5.59
N GLN A 72 -2.40 -21.97 6.71
CA GLN A 72 -1.45 -21.28 7.59
C GLN A 72 -0.13 -20.96 6.90
N TYR A 73 0.34 -21.85 6.03
CA TYR A 73 1.65 -21.75 5.40
C TYR A 73 1.59 -21.20 3.97
N GLY A 74 2.42 -20.19 3.69
CA GLY A 74 2.73 -19.71 2.35
C GLY A 74 4.16 -20.06 1.94
N PHE A 75 4.43 -20.15 0.63
CA PHE A 75 5.76 -20.38 0.07
C PHE A 75 6.11 -19.30 -0.96
N PHE A 76 7.25 -18.64 -0.76
CA PHE A 76 7.63 -17.39 -1.41
C PHE A 76 9.05 -17.50 -1.97
N PRO A 77 9.23 -18.02 -3.20
CA PRO A 77 10.51 -18.05 -3.88
C PRO A 77 10.83 -16.71 -4.56
N ALA A 78 12.10 -16.40 -4.68
CA ALA A 78 12.58 -15.27 -5.47
C ALA A 78 13.97 -15.55 -6.07
N GLY A 79 14.24 -14.97 -7.23
CA GLY A 79 15.54 -15.04 -7.89
C GLY A 79 15.90 -13.73 -8.57
N SER A 80 17.20 -13.44 -8.67
CA SER A 80 17.71 -12.29 -9.38
C SER A 80 19.04 -12.58 -10.08
N VAL A 81 19.27 -11.81 -11.14
CA VAL A 81 20.54 -11.76 -11.87
C VAL A 81 20.95 -10.31 -12.06
N GLY A 82 22.23 -10.01 -11.81
CA GLY A 82 22.86 -8.74 -12.15
C GLY A 82 24.14 -9.01 -12.94
N TYR A 83 24.45 -8.16 -13.91
CA TYR A 83 25.65 -8.33 -14.73
C TYR A 83 26.40 -7.02 -14.84
N ILE A 84 27.58 -6.92 -14.22
CA ILE A 84 28.44 -5.74 -14.28
C ILE A 84 29.20 -5.74 -15.63
N ILE A 85 28.49 -5.33 -16.69
CA ILE A 85 28.99 -5.32 -18.07
C ILE A 85 30.21 -4.39 -18.21
N SER A 86 30.29 -3.31 -17.41
CA SER A 86 31.43 -2.38 -17.47
C SER A 86 32.78 -3.00 -17.12
N GLU A 87 32.82 -4.17 -16.49
CA GLU A 87 34.04 -4.91 -16.19
C GLU A 87 34.48 -5.85 -17.34
N GLU A 88 33.72 -5.92 -18.43
CA GLU A 88 34.11 -6.69 -19.59
C GLU A 88 35.23 -6.02 -20.40
N GLY A 89 36.12 -6.84 -20.97
CA GLY A 89 37.26 -6.35 -21.73
C GLY A 89 36.87 -5.48 -22.94
N PHE A 90 35.73 -5.78 -23.57
CA PHE A 90 35.22 -4.99 -24.69
C PHE A 90 34.70 -3.61 -24.27
N MET A 91 34.38 -3.42 -22.99
CA MET A 91 33.93 -2.13 -22.44
C MET A 91 35.11 -1.25 -21.97
N ALA A 92 36.35 -1.75 -21.99
CA ALA A 92 37.51 -1.02 -21.49
C ALA A 92 37.68 0.38 -22.14
N GLY A 93 37.35 0.52 -23.42
CA GLY A 93 37.39 1.80 -24.14
C GLY A 93 36.35 2.83 -23.69
N THR A 94 35.35 2.43 -22.89
CA THR A 94 34.27 3.32 -22.41
C THR A 94 34.53 3.92 -21.03
N LYS A 95 35.51 3.40 -20.26
CA LYS A 95 35.76 3.78 -18.85
C LYS A 95 35.92 5.28 -18.59
N ALA A 96 36.40 6.03 -19.59
CA ALA A 96 36.58 7.47 -19.49
C ALA A 96 35.26 8.25 -19.34
N TRP A 97 34.16 7.74 -19.90
CA TRP A 97 32.84 8.39 -19.84
C TRP A 97 31.78 7.52 -19.18
N LEU A 98 31.89 6.19 -19.25
CA LEU A 98 31.03 5.19 -18.60
C LEU A 98 31.87 4.31 -17.68
N SER A 99 31.81 4.62 -16.39
CA SER A 99 32.63 3.99 -15.35
C SER A 99 31.95 2.77 -14.71
N TYR A 100 30.62 2.72 -14.75
CA TYR A 100 29.84 1.59 -14.23
C TYR A 100 28.61 1.34 -15.09
N LEU A 101 28.31 0.07 -15.36
CA LEU A 101 27.08 -0.35 -16.02
C LEU A 101 26.68 -1.73 -15.53
N LYS A 102 25.50 -1.85 -14.92
CA LYS A 102 24.94 -3.11 -14.46
C LYS A 102 23.44 -3.20 -14.76
N PRO A 103 23.02 -3.89 -15.83
CA PRO A 103 21.65 -4.38 -15.92
C PRO A 103 21.36 -5.41 -14.83
N ARG A 104 20.13 -5.37 -14.31
CA ARG A 104 19.60 -6.29 -13.32
C ARG A 104 18.18 -6.74 -13.67
N PHE A 105 17.87 -7.96 -13.30
CA PHE A 105 16.54 -8.55 -13.41
C PHE A 105 16.23 -9.32 -12.13
N SER A 106 15.01 -9.19 -11.62
CA SER A 106 14.53 -10.03 -10.53
C SER A 106 13.07 -10.43 -10.71
N TYR A 107 12.73 -11.59 -10.16
CA TYR A 107 11.38 -12.08 -10.07
C TYR A 107 11.17 -12.81 -8.75
N GLY A 108 10.06 -12.53 -8.06
CA GLY A 108 9.77 -13.18 -6.80
C GLY A 108 8.32 -13.09 -6.37
N LEU A 109 7.97 -13.91 -5.39
CA LEU A 109 6.68 -13.90 -4.73
C LEU A 109 6.85 -13.37 -3.31
N THR A 110 5.88 -12.59 -2.84
CA THR A 110 5.77 -12.15 -1.45
C THR A 110 4.35 -12.37 -0.95
N GLY A 111 4.22 -12.62 0.36
CA GLY A 111 2.94 -12.85 1.01
C GLY A 111 2.58 -11.72 1.97
N ASN A 112 1.29 -11.39 2.02
CA ASN A 112 0.70 -10.49 3.00
C ASN A 112 -0.32 -11.25 3.86
N ASN A 113 -0.24 -11.03 5.18
CA ASN A 113 -1.14 -11.58 6.20
C ASN A 113 -1.69 -10.48 7.12
N GLY A 114 -1.75 -9.25 6.63
CA GLY A 114 -2.20 -8.04 7.33
C GLY A 114 -3.70 -8.01 7.66
N ILE A 115 -4.22 -9.12 8.20
CA ILE A 115 -5.58 -9.27 8.70
C ILE A 115 -5.61 -9.27 10.22
N GLY A 116 -6.79 -9.00 10.77
CA GLY A 116 -7.03 -9.07 12.21
C GLY A 116 -6.76 -10.46 12.78
N LEU A 117 -6.48 -10.53 14.08
CA LEU A 117 -6.33 -11.80 14.78
C LEU A 117 -7.65 -12.57 14.76
N TYR A 118 -7.54 -13.89 14.73
CA TYR A 118 -8.69 -14.80 14.75
C TYR A 118 -9.69 -14.64 13.60
N ALA A 119 -9.36 -13.87 12.54
CA ALA A 119 -10.27 -13.60 11.42
C ALA A 119 -10.74 -14.87 10.68
N ALA A 120 -9.98 -15.96 10.76
CA ALA A 120 -10.40 -17.25 10.21
C ALA A 120 -11.48 -17.97 11.02
N ARG A 121 -11.77 -17.53 12.26
CA ARG A 121 -12.66 -18.19 13.21
C ARG A 121 -13.89 -17.32 13.50
N PRO A 122 -15.08 -17.93 13.71
CA PRO A 122 -16.19 -17.19 14.26
C PRO A 122 -15.86 -16.72 15.67
N THR A 123 -16.13 -15.45 15.98
CA THR A 123 -15.91 -14.87 17.31
C THR A 123 -17.22 -14.33 17.87
N TYR A 124 -17.36 -14.41 19.19
CA TYR A 124 -18.48 -13.85 19.93
C TYR A 124 -17.95 -12.84 20.93
N ALA A 125 -18.66 -11.72 21.07
CA ALA A 125 -18.37 -10.71 22.07
C ALA A 125 -19.35 -10.84 23.24
N PRO A 126 -18.90 -10.61 24.49
CA PRO A 126 -19.81 -10.46 25.61
C PRO A 126 -20.74 -9.27 25.37
N SER A 127 -22.00 -9.44 25.74
CA SER A 127 -23.03 -8.40 25.72
C SER A 127 -23.80 -8.45 27.03
N ALA A 128 -24.38 -7.32 27.46
CA ALA A 128 -25.19 -7.27 28.66
C ALA A 128 -26.54 -6.64 28.35
N TYR A 129 -27.62 -7.26 28.83
CA TYR A 129 -28.97 -6.74 28.73
C TYR A 129 -29.60 -6.68 30.12
N GLN A 130 -29.85 -5.48 30.64
CA GLN A 130 -30.40 -5.27 31.99
C GLN A 130 -29.62 -6.00 33.09
N GLY A 131 -28.29 -5.98 33.01
CA GLY A 131 -27.40 -6.65 33.97
C GLY A 131 -27.30 -8.18 33.80
N VAL A 132 -27.97 -8.76 32.81
CA VAL A 132 -27.83 -10.17 32.45
C VAL A 132 -26.80 -10.32 31.35
N SER A 133 -25.81 -11.18 31.58
CA SER A 133 -24.77 -11.49 30.59
C SER A 133 -25.34 -12.29 29.42
N GLY A 134 -24.89 -11.97 28.21
CA GLY A 134 -25.19 -12.66 26.97
C GLY A 134 -23.99 -12.64 26.03
N LEU A 135 -24.16 -13.28 24.88
CA LEU A 135 -23.17 -13.31 23.80
C LEU A 135 -23.81 -12.82 22.52
N GLN A 136 -23.05 -12.05 21.74
CA GLN A 136 -23.42 -11.63 20.40
C GLN A 136 -22.34 -12.06 19.43
N LEU A 137 -22.73 -12.49 18.23
CA LEU A 137 -21.77 -12.76 17.16
C LEU A 137 -21.02 -11.47 16.83
N SER A 138 -19.69 -11.51 16.88
CA SER A 138 -18.82 -10.37 16.59
C SER A 138 -18.27 -10.45 15.16
N ALA A 139 -17.75 -11.61 14.77
CA ALA A 139 -17.33 -11.88 13.40
C ALA A 139 -17.73 -13.30 12.97
N PRO A 140 -18.15 -13.49 11.71
CA PRO A 140 -18.56 -14.81 11.20
C PRO A 140 -17.36 -15.77 11.01
N GLY A 141 -16.16 -15.23 10.84
CA GLY A 141 -14.96 -16.01 10.52
C GLY A 141 -14.95 -16.54 9.08
N ASN A 142 -13.75 -16.86 8.57
CA ASN A 142 -13.58 -17.52 7.28
C ASN A 142 -12.36 -18.47 7.28
N GLN A 143 -12.62 -19.78 7.43
CA GLN A 143 -11.56 -20.80 7.47
C GLN A 143 -10.78 -20.92 6.14
N GLY A 144 -11.37 -20.46 5.04
CA GLY A 144 -10.74 -20.42 3.72
C GLY A 144 -9.75 -19.27 3.53
N LEU A 145 -9.56 -18.40 4.54
CA LEU A 145 -8.59 -17.32 4.45
C LEU A 145 -7.17 -17.85 4.28
N LYS A 146 -6.46 -17.28 3.30
CA LYS A 146 -5.08 -17.60 2.93
C LYS A 146 -4.27 -16.32 2.68
N TRP A 147 -2.97 -16.49 2.48
CA TRP A 147 -2.05 -15.40 2.14
C TRP A 147 -2.45 -14.68 0.86
N GLU A 148 -2.52 -13.35 0.93
CA GLU A 148 -2.52 -12.48 -0.26
C GLU A 148 -1.13 -12.53 -0.89
N THR A 149 -1.03 -12.86 -2.17
CA THR A 149 0.27 -13.14 -2.81
C THR A 149 0.56 -12.15 -3.91
N THR A 150 1.70 -11.45 -3.82
CA THR A 150 2.20 -10.55 -4.86
C THR A 150 3.32 -11.22 -5.64
N ARG A 151 3.16 -11.31 -6.96
CA ARG A 151 4.23 -11.64 -7.90
C ARG A 151 4.85 -10.33 -8.38
N GLN A 152 6.17 -10.21 -8.24
CA GLN A 152 6.89 -9.00 -8.60
C GLN A 152 8.00 -9.34 -9.59
N MET A 153 8.07 -8.55 -10.65
CA MET A 153 9.17 -8.52 -11.60
C MET A 153 9.79 -7.13 -11.58
N ASP A 154 11.12 -7.07 -11.57
CA ASP A 154 11.88 -5.82 -11.68
C ASP A 154 12.95 -5.95 -12.76
N ILE A 155 13.03 -4.96 -13.64
CA ILE A 155 14.08 -4.79 -14.64
C ILE A 155 14.75 -3.46 -14.33
N GLY A 156 16.04 -3.49 -14.02
CA GLY A 156 16.80 -2.31 -13.64
C GLY A 156 18.07 -2.13 -14.46
N LEU A 157 18.52 -0.89 -14.54
CA LEU A 157 19.83 -0.54 -15.09
C LEU A 157 20.49 0.47 -14.15
N GLU A 158 21.60 0.04 -13.56
CA GLU A 158 22.48 0.93 -12.79
C GLU A 158 23.63 1.41 -13.67
N PHE A 159 24.00 2.68 -13.53
CA PHE A 159 25.06 3.29 -14.32
C PHE A 159 25.85 4.34 -13.53
N GLY A 160 27.09 4.53 -13.95
CA GLY A 160 27.99 5.55 -13.45
C GLY A 160 28.80 6.16 -14.58
N LEU A 161 28.84 7.48 -14.63
CA LEU A 161 29.46 8.28 -15.67
C LEU A 161 30.55 9.17 -15.08
N PHE A 162 31.58 9.43 -15.87
CA PHE A 162 32.66 10.36 -15.53
C PHE A 162 33.29 10.10 -14.15
N ASP A 163 33.77 8.88 -13.93
CA ASP A 163 34.32 8.41 -12.66
C ASP A 163 33.30 8.48 -11.51
N ASN A 164 32.07 8.03 -11.82
CA ASN A 164 30.91 8.08 -10.92
C ASN A 164 30.55 9.47 -10.39
N ARG A 165 30.99 10.53 -11.08
CA ARG A 165 30.56 11.90 -10.78
C ARG A 165 29.07 12.08 -11.01
N LEU A 166 28.50 11.40 -12.00
CA LEU A 166 27.07 11.24 -12.20
C LEU A 166 26.75 9.75 -12.16
N SER A 167 25.88 9.32 -11.28
CA SER A 167 25.44 7.93 -11.16
C SER A 167 23.93 7.87 -11.04
N GLY A 168 23.37 6.71 -11.32
CA GLY A 168 21.94 6.53 -11.17
C GLY A 168 21.48 5.12 -11.44
N GLU A 169 20.19 4.93 -11.21
CA GLU A 169 19.47 3.72 -11.57
C GLU A 169 18.14 4.07 -12.20
N ILE A 170 17.75 3.30 -13.20
CA ILE A 170 16.41 3.31 -13.77
C ILE A 170 15.82 1.93 -13.63
N ASP A 171 14.61 1.87 -13.09
CA ASP A 171 13.88 0.64 -12.84
C ASP A 171 12.51 0.69 -13.46
N TYR A 172 12.09 -0.47 -13.98
CA TYR A 172 10.71 -0.77 -14.29
C TYR A 172 10.27 -1.96 -13.44
N TYR A 173 9.16 -1.79 -12.73
CA TYR A 173 8.56 -2.88 -11.96
C TYR A 173 7.15 -3.20 -12.46
N HIS A 174 6.79 -4.47 -12.32
CA HIS A 174 5.43 -4.97 -12.51
C HIS A 174 5.09 -5.90 -11.34
N LYS A 175 4.05 -5.55 -10.59
CA LYS A 175 3.53 -6.29 -9.46
C LYS A 175 2.11 -6.71 -9.79
N LYS A 176 1.81 -7.99 -9.60
CA LYS A 176 0.46 -8.54 -9.68
C LYS A 176 0.13 -9.22 -8.36
N THR A 177 -0.87 -8.70 -7.67
CA THR A 177 -1.34 -9.23 -6.40
C THR A 177 -2.64 -9.99 -6.61
N ASN A 178 -2.67 -11.22 -6.11
CA ASN A 178 -3.79 -12.13 -6.18
C ASN A 178 -4.30 -12.43 -4.76
N ASP A 179 -5.57 -12.84 -4.68
CA ASP A 179 -6.19 -13.28 -3.43
C ASP A 179 -6.22 -12.15 -2.38
N LEU A 180 -6.66 -10.94 -2.78
CA LEU A 180 -6.63 -9.77 -1.90
C LEU A 180 -7.44 -10.00 -0.64
N LEU A 181 -6.86 -9.67 0.51
CA LEU A 181 -7.55 -9.80 1.80
C LEU A 181 -8.45 -8.59 2.02
N TYR A 182 -9.73 -8.75 1.71
CA TYR A 182 -10.70 -7.65 1.68
C TYR A 182 -11.99 -7.96 2.43
N ASN A 183 -12.53 -6.97 3.13
CA ASN A 183 -13.85 -7.05 3.77
C ASN A 183 -14.93 -6.86 2.72
N VAL A 184 -15.49 -7.96 2.24
CA VAL A 184 -16.51 -7.96 1.20
C VAL A 184 -17.87 -7.62 1.82
N PRO A 185 -18.58 -6.58 1.32
CA PRO A 185 -19.95 -6.32 1.73
C PRO A 185 -20.86 -7.49 1.33
N VAL A 186 -21.65 -7.99 2.28
CA VAL A 186 -22.62 -9.06 2.06
C VAL A 186 -24.02 -8.61 2.45
N THR A 187 -25.04 -9.35 2.00
CA THR A 187 -26.43 -9.07 2.38
C THR A 187 -26.63 -9.25 3.89
N GLY A 188 -27.20 -8.21 4.52
CA GLY A 188 -27.48 -8.17 5.95
C GLY A 188 -28.55 -9.17 6.43
N ILE A 189 -29.19 -9.92 5.52
CA ILE A 189 -30.18 -10.97 5.87
C ILE A 189 -29.57 -12.02 6.82
N SER A 190 -28.26 -12.26 6.71
CA SER A 190 -27.53 -13.19 7.57
C SER A 190 -27.20 -12.65 8.97
N GLY A 191 -27.49 -11.38 9.26
CA GLY A 191 -27.09 -10.69 10.48
C GLY A 191 -25.65 -10.16 10.45
N VAL A 192 -24.93 -10.35 9.34
CA VAL A 192 -23.59 -9.80 9.10
C VAL A 192 -23.59 -9.00 7.81
N THR A 193 -22.86 -7.88 7.78
CA THR A 193 -22.80 -6.96 6.63
C THR A 193 -21.46 -7.01 5.89
N ASN A 194 -20.42 -7.60 6.47
CA ASN A 194 -19.11 -7.75 5.84
C ASN A 194 -18.45 -9.08 6.22
N VAL A 195 -17.74 -9.70 5.28
CA VAL A 195 -16.94 -10.91 5.51
C VAL A 195 -15.56 -10.72 4.93
N LEU A 196 -14.52 -10.93 5.75
CA LEU A 196 -13.14 -10.94 5.28
C LEU A 196 -12.92 -12.18 4.41
N SER A 197 -12.50 -11.96 3.17
CA SER A 197 -12.28 -13.01 2.18
C SER A 197 -11.09 -12.68 1.29
N ASN A 198 -10.51 -13.72 0.70
CA ASN A 198 -9.56 -13.55 -0.40
C ASN A 198 -10.34 -13.32 -1.70
N ILE A 199 -10.36 -12.09 -2.21
CA ILE A 199 -11.06 -11.74 -3.44
C ILE A 199 -10.18 -10.93 -4.40
N GLY A 200 -10.48 -11.05 -5.68
CA GLY A 200 -9.94 -10.15 -6.69
C GLY A 200 -8.45 -10.25 -6.98
N GLU A 201 -8.03 -9.37 -7.88
CA GLU A 201 -6.66 -9.23 -8.36
C GLU A 201 -6.38 -7.76 -8.63
N MET A 202 -5.16 -7.31 -8.36
CA MET A 202 -4.69 -5.98 -8.75
C MET A 202 -3.31 -6.02 -9.41
N GLU A 203 -3.01 -4.97 -10.14
CA GLU A 203 -1.70 -4.72 -10.75
C GLU A 203 -1.17 -3.36 -10.31
N ASN A 204 0.13 -3.29 -10.05
CA ASN A 204 0.89 -2.05 -9.92
C ASN A 204 2.08 -2.13 -10.87
N LYS A 205 2.29 -1.09 -11.66
CA LYS A 205 3.49 -0.98 -12.49
C LYS A 205 3.98 0.45 -12.55
N GLY A 206 5.29 0.60 -12.67
CA GLY A 206 5.90 1.91 -12.55
C GLY A 206 7.33 1.94 -13.02
N TRP A 207 7.78 3.16 -13.22
CA TRP A 207 9.17 3.51 -13.43
C TRP A 207 9.70 4.23 -12.21
N GLU A 208 10.93 3.93 -11.83
CA GLU A 208 11.69 4.65 -10.82
C GLU A 208 13.01 5.09 -11.44
N LEU A 209 13.38 6.34 -11.21
CA LEU A 209 14.66 6.89 -11.62
C LEU A 209 15.27 7.57 -10.40
N SER A 210 16.51 7.22 -10.12
CA SER A 210 17.34 7.88 -9.11
C SER A 210 18.63 8.35 -9.76
N LEU A 211 18.99 9.61 -9.55
CA LEU A 211 20.21 10.22 -10.06
C LEU A 211 20.95 10.88 -8.91
N SER A 212 22.26 10.65 -8.83
CA SER A 212 23.17 11.28 -7.87
C SER A 212 24.32 11.94 -8.63
N SER A 213 24.58 13.21 -8.34
CA SER A 213 25.61 14.01 -9.00
C SER A 213 26.50 14.73 -8.00
N ASN A 214 27.81 14.62 -8.18
CA ASN A 214 28.81 15.47 -7.55
C ASN A 214 29.08 16.67 -8.46
N ASN A 215 28.23 17.69 -8.38
CA ASN A 215 28.26 18.86 -9.26
C ASN A 215 29.58 19.63 -9.15
N ILE A 216 30.09 19.83 -7.93
CA ILE A 216 31.38 20.48 -7.67
C ILE A 216 32.16 19.68 -6.62
N VAL A 217 33.39 19.29 -6.97
CA VAL A 217 34.33 18.58 -6.09
C VAL A 217 35.54 19.49 -5.84
N GLY A 218 35.37 20.49 -4.99
CA GLY A 218 36.44 21.41 -4.60
C GLY A 218 36.94 21.15 -3.17
N ARG A 219 38.11 21.72 -2.83
CA ARG A 219 38.65 21.67 -1.47
C ARG A 219 37.79 22.48 -0.49
N ASP A 220 37.48 23.72 -0.87
CA ASP A 220 36.82 24.68 0.01
C ASP A 220 35.30 24.68 -0.18
N PHE A 221 34.82 24.33 -1.38
CA PHE A 221 33.40 24.24 -1.73
C PHE A 221 33.08 22.91 -2.41
N ARG A 222 32.04 22.23 -1.94
CA ARG A 222 31.50 21.01 -2.52
C ARG A 222 30.00 21.14 -2.70
N TRP A 223 29.48 20.59 -3.80
CA TRP A 223 28.05 20.57 -4.08
C TRP A 223 27.67 19.22 -4.68
N SER A 224 26.72 18.54 -4.05
CA SER A 224 26.06 17.35 -4.59
C SER A 224 24.55 17.54 -4.70
N SER A 225 23.96 16.84 -5.65
CA SER A 225 22.51 16.76 -5.84
C SER A 225 22.08 15.31 -5.96
N ASN A 226 20.94 14.98 -5.35
CA ASN A 226 20.24 13.72 -5.59
C ASN A 226 18.83 14.02 -6.05
N PHE A 227 18.42 13.40 -7.15
CA PHE A 227 17.09 13.53 -7.74
C PHE A 227 16.47 12.14 -7.81
N ASN A 228 15.20 12.03 -7.44
CA ASN A 228 14.41 10.84 -7.69
C ASN A 228 13.05 11.22 -8.27
N ILE A 229 12.53 10.34 -9.13
CA ILE A 229 11.16 10.41 -9.64
C ILE A 229 10.63 8.98 -9.76
N SER A 230 9.39 8.79 -9.34
CA SER A 230 8.71 7.49 -9.42
C SER A 230 7.28 7.65 -9.93
N THR A 231 6.82 6.66 -10.69
CA THR A 231 5.43 6.53 -11.14
C THR A 231 4.87 5.22 -10.61
N ASN A 232 3.56 5.17 -10.36
CA ASN A 232 2.88 3.93 -9.98
C ASN A 232 1.46 3.93 -10.53
N LYS A 233 1.23 3.19 -11.60
CA LYS A 233 -0.12 2.97 -12.14
C LYS A 233 -0.70 1.71 -11.51
N ASN A 234 -1.66 1.90 -10.62
CA ASN A 234 -2.45 0.81 -10.06
C ASN A 234 -3.68 0.52 -10.94
N LYS A 235 -4.11 -0.75 -10.98
CA LYS A 235 -5.35 -1.16 -11.63
C LYS A 235 -5.98 -2.35 -10.90
N VAL A 236 -7.27 -2.23 -10.59
CA VAL A 236 -8.11 -3.36 -10.18
C VAL A 236 -8.37 -4.23 -11.41
N LEU A 237 -7.94 -5.49 -11.38
CA LEU A 237 -8.09 -6.43 -12.49
C LEU A 237 -9.35 -7.28 -12.36
N LYS A 238 -9.71 -7.65 -11.13
CA LYS A 238 -10.84 -8.53 -10.82
C LYS A 238 -11.32 -8.25 -9.39
N LEU A 239 -12.61 -8.45 -9.12
CA LEU A 239 -13.20 -8.46 -7.78
C LEU A 239 -13.70 -9.89 -7.45
N ASP A 240 -14.81 -10.02 -6.72
CA ASP A 240 -15.40 -11.32 -6.41
C ASP A 240 -16.38 -11.79 -7.50
N GLY A 241 -16.17 -13.00 -8.03
CA GLY A 241 -16.98 -13.55 -9.12
C GLY A 241 -17.08 -12.62 -10.34
N GLU A 242 -18.32 -12.30 -10.74
CA GLU A 242 -18.68 -11.40 -11.85
C GLU A 242 -18.83 -9.93 -11.43
N GLN A 243 -18.53 -9.59 -10.16
CA GLN A 243 -18.63 -8.21 -9.70
C GLN A 243 -17.64 -7.31 -10.45
N THR A 244 -18.13 -6.20 -10.96
CA THR A 244 -17.31 -5.17 -11.63
C THR A 244 -17.07 -3.95 -10.73
N ILE A 245 -17.82 -3.82 -9.64
CA ILE A 245 -17.74 -2.71 -8.71
C ILE A 245 -18.02 -3.14 -7.27
N ILE A 246 -17.23 -2.62 -6.33
CA ILE A 246 -17.54 -2.59 -4.90
C ILE A 246 -17.50 -1.13 -4.47
N ARG A 247 -18.63 -0.60 -4.01
CA ARG A 247 -18.72 0.77 -3.52
C ARG A 247 -18.20 0.82 -2.08
N GLY A 248 -17.34 1.79 -1.83
CA GLY A 248 -16.85 2.11 -0.50
C GLY A 248 -17.91 2.85 0.32
N ASP A 249 -17.45 3.48 1.39
CA ASP A 249 -18.32 4.27 2.26
C ASP A 249 -18.82 5.50 1.49
N ALA A 250 -20.14 5.70 1.50
CA ALA A 250 -20.80 6.79 0.80
C ALA A 250 -20.25 8.18 1.17
N ARG A 251 -19.67 8.34 2.37
CA ARG A 251 -19.04 9.58 2.82
C ARG A 251 -17.79 9.97 2.03
N PHE A 252 -17.04 9.00 1.52
CA PHE A 252 -15.78 9.23 0.80
C PHE A 252 -15.92 9.05 -0.71
N ALA A 253 -17.15 8.78 -1.19
CA ALA A 253 -17.48 8.55 -2.58
C ALA A 253 -16.45 7.66 -3.31
N ASN A 254 -15.84 6.68 -2.64
CA ASN A 254 -14.77 5.89 -3.23
C ASN A 254 -15.31 4.54 -3.70
N ALA A 255 -14.72 3.96 -4.75
CA ALA A 255 -15.09 2.63 -5.20
C ALA A 255 -13.89 1.84 -5.71
N LEU A 256 -13.99 0.52 -5.63
CA LEU A 256 -13.18 -0.40 -6.39
C LEU A 256 -13.92 -0.70 -7.68
N VAL A 257 -13.34 -0.32 -8.83
CA VAL A 257 -13.95 -0.54 -10.14
C VAL A 257 -12.98 -1.33 -11.01
N VAL A 258 -13.42 -2.47 -11.52
CA VAL A 258 -12.61 -3.30 -12.43
C VAL A 258 -12.18 -2.44 -13.62
N GLY A 259 -10.89 -2.46 -13.93
CA GLY A 259 -10.30 -1.69 -15.00
C GLY A 259 -9.82 -0.29 -14.60
N LYS A 260 -10.08 0.16 -13.37
CA LYS A 260 -9.69 1.49 -12.86
C LYS A 260 -8.65 1.38 -11.74
N PRO A 261 -7.95 2.48 -11.43
CA PRO A 261 -7.11 2.57 -10.24
C PRO A 261 -7.89 2.27 -8.96
N ILE A 262 -7.20 1.78 -7.94
CA ILE A 262 -7.80 1.50 -6.65
C ILE A 262 -8.35 2.79 -6.01
N GLY A 263 -9.55 2.70 -5.45
CA GLY A 263 -10.11 3.77 -4.62
C GLY A 263 -10.48 5.04 -5.40
N VAL A 264 -10.77 4.94 -6.69
CA VAL A 264 -11.28 6.08 -7.48
C VAL A 264 -12.50 6.72 -6.84
N PHE A 265 -12.63 8.04 -7.01
CA PHE A 265 -13.87 8.74 -6.69
C PHE A 265 -14.95 8.33 -7.68
N TYR A 266 -16.10 7.91 -7.17
CA TYR A 266 -17.18 7.30 -7.90
C TYR A 266 -18.52 7.83 -7.40
N GLY A 267 -19.32 8.38 -8.31
CA GLY A 267 -20.60 9.00 -7.94
C GLY A 267 -21.28 9.73 -9.08
N VAL A 268 -22.09 10.72 -8.73
CA VAL A 268 -22.82 11.57 -9.69
C VAL A 268 -21.88 12.61 -10.28
N LYS A 269 -21.93 12.82 -11.59
CA LYS A 269 -21.08 13.78 -12.28
C LYS A 269 -21.78 15.12 -12.48
N TYR A 270 -21.30 16.15 -11.80
CA TYR A 270 -21.79 17.53 -11.93
C TYR A 270 -21.49 18.11 -13.32
N ALA A 271 -22.47 18.82 -13.90
CA ALA A 271 -22.41 19.42 -15.24
C ALA A 271 -22.44 20.96 -15.21
N GLY A 272 -22.60 21.57 -14.03
CA GLY A 272 -22.76 23.01 -13.87
C GLY A 272 -24.15 23.37 -13.37
N VAL A 273 -24.59 24.59 -13.64
CA VAL A 273 -25.93 25.07 -13.28
C VAL A 273 -26.74 25.39 -14.54
N ASP A 274 -28.06 25.24 -14.44
CA ASP A 274 -28.97 25.76 -15.44
C ASP A 274 -28.93 27.31 -15.40
N VAL A 275 -28.66 27.92 -16.55
CA VAL A 275 -28.50 29.38 -16.67
C VAL A 275 -29.80 30.15 -16.47
N GLN A 276 -30.97 29.49 -16.55
CA GLN A 276 -32.28 30.13 -16.45
C GLN A 276 -32.76 30.25 -15.01
N ASN A 277 -32.50 29.24 -14.17
CA ASN A 277 -33.01 29.18 -12.81
C ASN A 277 -31.94 28.94 -11.73
N GLY A 278 -30.70 28.61 -12.12
CA GLY A 278 -29.59 28.36 -11.21
C GLY A 278 -29.55 26.96 -10.61
N ASP A 279 -30.44 26.04 -11.02
CA ASP A 279 -30.48 24.69 -10.48
C ASP A 279 -29.22 23.90 -10.88
N PRO A 280 -28.70 23.03 -9.99
CA PRO A 280 -27.58 22.18 -10.33
C PRO A 280 -27.98 21.16 -11.40
N LEU A 281 -27.13 21.01 -12.40
CA LEU A 281 -27.27 20.03 -13.47
C LEU A 281 -26.25 18.92 -13.29
N PHE A 282 -26.67 17.69 -13.56
CA PHE A 282 -25.85 16.50 -13.50
C PHE A 282 -25.96 15.73 -14.82
N TYR A 283 -24.89 15.05 -15.23
CA TYR A 283 -24.95 14.18 -16.40
C TYR A 283 -25.82 12.95 -16.12
N LEU A 284 -26.63 12.55 -17.10
CA LEU A 284 -27.38 11.29 -17.07
C LEU A 284 -26.43 10.08 -17.24
N PRO A 285 -26.79 8.85 -16.80
CA PRO A 285 -25.90 7.69 -16.75
C PRO A 285 -25.29 7.27 -18.10
N ASP A 286 -25.99 7.53 -19.21
CA ASP A 286 -25.52 7.28 -20.57
C ASP A 286 -24.50 8.33 -21.06
N GLY A 287 -24.23 9.35 -20.24
CA GLY A 287 -23.37 10.48 -20.55
C GLY A 287 -23.98 11.48 -21.54
N GLN A 288 -25.25 11.31 -21.93
CA GLN A 288 -25.93 12.15 -22.91
C GLN A 288 -26.94 13.06 -22.23
N GLY A 289 -26.68 14.36 -22.32
CA GLY A 289 -27.54 15.38 -21.71
C GLY A 289 -27.36 15.52 -20.20
N THR A 290 -28.16 16.42 -19.64
CA THR A 290 -28.12 16.79 -18.23
C THR A 290 -29.51 16.81 -17.61
N THR A 291 -29.59 16.61 -16.30
CA THR A 291 -30.83 16.66 -15.53
C THR A 291 -30.61 17.42 -14.23
N ALA A 292 -31.65 18.12 -13.76
CA ALA A 292 -31.69 18.69 -12.42
C ALA A 292 -32.12 17.67 -11.35
N ASP A 293 -32.67 16.53 -11.75
CA ASP A 293 -33.02 15.43 -10.85
C ASP A 293 -31.79 14.58 -10.52
N TYR A 294 -31.27 14.75 -9.30
CA TYR A 294 -30.13 14.00 -8.79
C TYR A 294 -30.32 12.47 -8.84
N ASN A 295 -31.54 11.98 -8.62
CA ASN A 295 -31.81 10.54 -8.64
C ASN A 295 -31.78 9.98 -10.07
N ALA A 296 -32.21 10.78 -11.05
CA ALA A 296 -32.18 10.40 -12.47
C ALA A 296 -30.76 10.41 -13.06
N ALA A 297 -29.84 11.20 -12.50
CA ALA A 297 -28.46 11.32 -12.96
C ALA A 297 -27.65 10.02 -12.81
N GLY A 298 -28.02 9.18 -11.83
CA GLY A 298 -27.30 7.97 -11.47
C GLY A 298 -25.89 8.24 -10.93
N ASN A 299 -25.31 7.24 -10.26
CA ASN A 299 -24.05 7.37 -9.51
C ASN A 299 -22.97 6.42 -10.00
N ASP A 300 -22.90 6.20 -11.31
CA ASP A 300 -22.01 5.23 -11.96
C ASP A 300 -20.81 5.86 -12.69
N PHE A 301 -20.43 7.09 -12.36
CA PHE A 301 -19.28 7.76 -12.96
C PHE A 301 -18.05 7.66 -12.09
N VAL A 302 -16.91 7.35 -12.71
CA VAL A 302 -15.60 7.74 -12.15
C VAL A 302 -15.49 9.26 -12.30
N ILE A 303 -15.51 9.95 -11.16
CA ILE A 303 -15.46 11.42 -11.08
C ILE A 303 -14.07 11.93 -10.69
N GLY A 304 -13.18 11.05 -10.26
CA GLY A 304 -11.78 11.38 -10.08
C GLY A 304 -10.90 10.21 -9.62
N ASP A 305 -9.61 10.48 -9.50
CA ASP A 305 -8.57 9.55 -9.13
C ASP A 305 -7.65 10.16 -8.04
N PRO A 306 -7.66 9.62 -6.81
CA PRO A 306 -6.78 10.10 -5.74
C PRO A 306 -5.34 9.60 -5.89
N ASN A 307 -5.05 8.72 -6.85
CA ASN A 307 -3.71 8.17 -7.03
C ASN A 307 -2.82 9.18 -7.79
N PRO A 308 -1.62 9.52 -7.27
CA PRO A 308 -0.69 10.41 -7.96
C PRO A 308 -0.19 9.84 -9.28
N ASP A 309 0.01 10.70 -10.28
CA ASP A 309 0.68 10.34 -11.53
C ASP A 309 2.15 10.03 -11.29
N PHE A 310 2.81 10.84 -10.44
CA PHE A 310 4.20 10.65 -10.05
C PHE A 310 4.56 11.35 -8.73
N PHE A 311 5.64 10.89 -8.13
CA PHE A 311 6.31 11.49 -6.98
C PHE A 311 7.71 11.93 -7.40
N ALA A 312 8.19 13.04 -6.87
CA ALA A 312 9.56 13.48 -7.14
C ALA A 312 10.21 14.09 -5.89
N GLY A 313 11.53 13.92 -5.80
CA GLY A 313 12.36 14.49 -4.75
C GLY A 313 13.65 15.06 -5.32
N LEU A 314 14.09 16.19 -4.80
CA LEU A 314 15.38 16.80 -5.12
C LEU A 314 16.04 17.26 -3.83
N SER A 315 17.18 16.65 -3.50
CA SER A 315 18.04 17.10 -2.41
C SER A 315 19.30 17.76 -2.96
N ASN A 316 19.73 18.87 -2.35
CA ASN A 316 21.02 19.50 -2.61
C ASN A 316 21.79 19.65 -1.31
N THR A 317 23.07 19.29 -1.32
CA THR A 317 23.98 19.51 -0.21
C THR A 317 25.14 20.40 -0.66
N PHE A 318 25.32 21.52 0.03
CA PHE A 318 26.39 22.48 -0.19
C PHE A 318 27.29 22.50 1.03
N SER A 319 28.58 22.24 0.85
CA SER A 319 29.57 22.32 1.92
C SER A 319 30.59 23.40 1.61
N TYR A 320 30.79 24.36 2.53
CA TYR A 320 31.77 25.42 2.41
C TYR A 320 32.60 25.55 3.69
N LYS A 321 33.91 25.25 3.62
CA LYS A 321 34.87 25.40 4.73
C LYS A 321 34.38 24.92 6.12
N GLY A 322 33.72 23.76 6.16
CA GLY A 322 33.22 23.15 7.40
C GLY A 322 31.78 23.50 7.77
N LEU A 323 31.12 24.40 7.03
CA LEU A 323 29.67 24.63 7.10
C LEU A 323 28.97 23.79 6.03
N GLU A 324 27.82 23.21 6.36
CA GLU A 324 26.99 22.46 5.44
C GLU A 324 25.55 22.99 5.45
N LEU A 325 24.97 23.12 4.27
CA LEU A 325 23.56 23.41 4.05
C LEU A 325 22.96 22.29 3.19
N SER A 326 21.93 21.64 3.71
CA SER A 326 21.16 20.64 2.99
C SER A 326 19.73 21.13 2.77
N VAL A 327 19.26 21.07 1.52
CA VAL A 327 17.92 21.52 1.09
C VAL A 327 17.21 20.35 0.42
N LEU A 328 15.98 20.06 0.84
CA LEU A 328 15.14 19.01 0.27
C LEU A 328 13.85 19.61 -0.29
N PHE A 329 13.54 19.24 -1.53
CA PHE A 329 12.25 19.44 -2.16
C PHE A 329 11.59 18.07 -2.37
N GLN A 330 10.31 17.97 -2.06
CA GLN A 330 9.49 16.78 -2.31
C GLN A 330 8.15 17.21 -2.89
N GLY A 331 7.60 16.42 -3.81
CA GLY A 331 6.34 16.72 -4.46
C GLY A 331 5.56 15.48 -4.85
N VAL A 332 4.24 15.63 -4.84
CA VAL A 332 3.24 14.65 -5.30
C VAL A 332 2.41 15.36 -6.36
N PHE A 333 2.25 14.73 -7.52
CA PHE A 333 1.65 15.38 -8.68
C PHE A 333 0.58 14.51 -9.32
N GLY A 334 -0.49 15.16 -9.82
CA GLY A 334 -1.55 14.51 -10.60
C GLY A 334 -2.68 13.89 -9.79
N ASN A 335 -2.54 13.72 -8.47
CA ASN A 335 -3.63 13.22 -7.65
C ASN A 335 -4.74 14.27 -7.52
N GLN A 336 -5.97 13.78 -7.49
CA GLN A 336 -7.14 14.60 -7.20
C GLN A 336 -7.50 14.49 -5.71
N VAL A 337 -8.06 15.56 -5.17
CA VAL A 337 -8.55 15.61 -3.79
C VAL A 337 -10.04 15.89 -3.84
N GLN A 338 -10.81 15.17 -3.04
CA GLN A 338 -12.21 15.47 -2.81
C GLN A 338 -12.28 16.48 -1.66
N ASP A 339 -12.86 17.63 -1.94
CA ASP A 339 -13.21 18.70 -0.98
C ASP A 339 -14.73 18.88 -1.01
#